data_AF-A0A8T0QFW1-F1
#
_entry.id   AF-A0A8T0QFW1-F1
#
_cell.length_a   1.000
_cell.length_b   1.000
_cell.length_c   1.000
_cell.angle_alpha   90.00
_cell.angle_beta   90.00
_cell.angle_gamma   90.00
#
_symmetry.space_group_name_H-M   'P 1'
#
loop_
_entity.id
_entity.type
_entity.pdbx_description
1 polymer ?
#
loop_
_entity_poly.entity_id
_entity_poly.type
_entity_poly.pdbx_seq_one_letter_code
_entity_poly.pdbx_strand_id
1 'polypeptide(L)'
;MVRNVGGPTARNFVLDTETKEWHDLPPLPVPRYAPATQLWRGRLHVMGGSKEDRHEPGLEHWSLAVKDGKALEKEWRSEIPIPRGGPHRACVVANDKLLVIGGQEGDFMAKPGSPIFKCVRRSEVVYSNVYMLDDGMTWKELPPMPKPDSHIEFAWVNVNNSLIIAGGTTDKHPITKKMVLVGEVFRFNLDTLEWSVIGRLPFRIKTMLVGYWDGWLYFTSGQRDKGPKDPSPKKVVGCMFRTKLHL
;
A
#
# COMPACT_ATOMS: atom_id res chain seq x y z
N MET A 1 -23.88 8.74 17.13
CA MET A 1 -23.87 7.54 16.27
C MET A 1 -22.46 6.96 16.32
N VAL A 2 -22.25 5.91 17.11
CA VAL A 2 -20.95 5.23 17.22
C VAL A 2 -20.69 4.53 15.89
N ARG A 3 -19.82 5.10 15.04
CA ARG A 3 -19.41 4.44 13.81
C ARG A 3 -18.64 3.18 14.22
N ASN A 4 -19.23 2.00 14.05
CA ASN A 4 -18.47 0.76 14.10
C ASN A 4 -17.29 0.91 13.12
N VAL A 5 -16.09 0.48 13.53
CA VAL A 5 -15.03 0.21 12.54
C VAL A 5 -15.62 -0.88 11.66
N GLY A 6 -16.02 -0.53 10.45
CA GLY A 6 -16.53 -1.52 9.51
C GLY A 6 -15.50 -2.63 9.35
N GLY A 7 -15.96 -3.88 9.32
CA GLY A 7 -15.11 -4.98 8.89
C GLY A 7 -14.63 -4.76 7.44
N PRO A 8 -13.74 -5.63 6.94
CA PRO A 8 -13.37 -5.64 5.53
C PRO A 8 -14.62 -5.62 4.64
N THR A 9 -14.55 -4.95 3.49
CA THR A 9 -15.71 -4.78 2.61
C THR A 9 -15.42 -5.30 1.21
N ALA A 10 -16.48 -5.70 0.51
CA ALA A 10 -16.44 -6.05 -0.89
C ALA A 10 -17.01 -4.94 -1.80
N ARG A 11 -17.57 -3.86 -1.22
CA ARG A 11 -18.29 -2.84 -2.01
C ARG A 11 -17.33 -1.95 -2.77
N ASN A 12 -17.66 -1.68 -4.02
CA ASN A 12 -16.93 -0.79 -4.91
C ASN A 12 -17.89 0.30 -5.41
N PHE A 13 -17.38 1.51 -5.54
CA PHE A 13 -18.16 2.66 -5.99
C PHE A 13 -17.36 3.51 -6.97
N VAL A 14 -18.07 4.23 -7.83
CA VAL A 14 -17.50 5.26 -8.71
C VAL A 14 -18.16 6.60 -8.43
N LEU A 15 -17.38 7.67 -8.40
CA LEU A 15 -17.87 9.05 -8.31
C LEU A 15 -17.87 9.66 -9.70
N ASP A 16 -19.02 10.11 -10.15
CA ASP A 16 -19.12 11.05 -11.26
C ASP A 16 -18.88 12.47 -10.72
N THR A 17 -17.84 13.15 -11.19
CA THR A 17 -17.49 14.49 -10.68
C THR A 17 -18.28 15.63 -11.32
N GLU A 18 -18.96 15.38 -12.44
CA GLU A 18 -19.86 16.34 -13.07
C GLU A 18 -21.18 16.40 -12.30
N THR A 19 -21.78 15.23 -12.04
CA THR A 19 -23.05 15.11 -11.30
C THR A 19 -22.85 15.14 -9.78
N LYS A 20 -21.63 14.81 -9.30
CA LYS A 20 -21.26 14.66 -7.88
C LYS A 20 -21.98 13.50 -7.19
N GLU A 21 -22.37 12.50 -7.97
CA GLU A 21 -23.08 11.32 -7.48
C GLU A 21 -22.17 10.10 -7.41
N TRP A 22 -22.40 9.28 -6.38
CA TRP A 22 -21.77 7.96 -6.27
C TRP A 22 -22.68 6.90 -6.86
N HIS A 23 -22.10 6.01 -7.65
CA HIS A 23 -22.78 4.84 -8.22
C HIS A 23 -22.06 3.56 -7.81
N ASP A 24 -22.80 2.45 -7.75
CA ASP A 24 -22.24 1.14 -7.46
C ASP A 24 -21.41 0.60 -8.64
N LEU A 25 -20.33 -0.10 -8.30
CA LEU A 25 -19.62 -1.01 -9.20
C LEU A 25 -19.81 -2.46 -8.70
N PRO A 26 -19.62 -3.48 -9.56
CA PRO A 26 -19.63 -4.88 -9.12
C PRO A 26 -18.78 -5.08 -7.85
N PRO A 27 -19.32 -5.70 -6.79
CA PRO A 27 -18.56 -5.94 -5.58
C PRO A 27 -17.45 -6.98 -5.81
N LEU A 28 -16.38 -6.92 -5.01
CA LEU A 28 -15.37 -7.98 -4.98
C LEU A 28 -16.01 -9.34 -4.66
N PRO A 29 -15.44 -10.47 -5.14
CA PRO A 29 -15.98 -11.80 -4.85
C PRO A 29 -16.08 -12.11 -3.35
N VAL A 30 -15.12 -11.60 -2.55
CA VAL A 30 -15.14 -11.66 -1.09
C VAL A 30 -14.59 -10.37 -0.49
N PRO A 31 -14.98 -9.98 0.74
CA PRO A 31 -14.47 -8.78 1.40
C PRO A 31 -12.96 -8.82 1.62
N ARG A 32 -12.29 -7.67 1.47
CA ARG A 32 -10.83 -7.58 1.63
C ARG A 32 -10.36 -6.37 2.43
N TYR A 33 -9.36 -6.60 3.29
CA TYR A 33 -8.73 -5.56 4.10
C TYR A 33 -7.41 -5.11 3.47
N ALA A 34 -7.31 -3.82 3.18
CA ALA A 34 -6.13 -3.16 2.62
C ALA A 34 -5.43 -3.96 1.48
N PRO A 35 -6.18 -4.39 0.44
CA PRO A 35 -5.57 -5.00 -0.73
C PRO A 35 -4.70 -4.01 -1.50
N ALA A 36 -3.74 -4.54 -2.25
CA ALA A 36 -3.08 -3.80 -3.32
C ALA A 36 -4.08 -3.55 -4.45
N THR A 37 -4.11 -2.36 -5.03
CA THR A 37 -5.05 -1.99 -6.10
C THR A 37 -4.38 -1.08 -7.12
N GLN A 38 -4.58 -1.35 -8.41
CA GLN A 38 -4.04 -0.51 -9.49
C GLN A 38 -4.83 -0.66 -10.80
N LEU A 39 -4.83 0.40 -11.63
CA LEU A 39 -5.29 0.31 -13.01
C LEU A 39 -4.15 -0.16 -13.92
N TRP A 40 -4.38 -1.24 -14.66
CA TRP A 40 -3.40 -1.77 -15.61
C TRP A 40 -4.14 -2.35 -16.82
N ARG A 41 -3.68 -2.01 -18.04
CA ARG A 41 -4.23 -2.52 -19.31
C ARG A 41 -5.77 -2.42 -19.42
N GLY A 42 -6.32 -1.28 -18.99
CA GLY A 42 -7.76 -1.00 -19.06
C GLY A 42 -8.61 -1.77 -18.03
N ARG A 43 -7.97 -2.36 -17.01
CA ARG A 43 -8.65 -3.11 -15.96
C ARG A 43 -8.24 -2.59 -14.59
N LEU A 44 -9.19 -2.57 -13.66
CA LEU A 44 -8.94 -2.35 -12.25
C LEU A 44 -8.52 -3.68 -11.63
N HIS A 45 -7.28 -3.78 -11.14
CA HIS A 45 -6.75 -4.96 -10.48
C HIS A 45 -6.77 -4.78 -8.97
N VAL A 46 -7.25 -5.80 -8.24
CA VAL A 46 -7.28 -5.85 -6.77
C VAL A 46 -6.66 -7.18 -6.35
N MET A 47 -5.65 -7.13 -5.48
CA MET A 47 -4.92 -8.33 -5.10
C MET A 47 -4.39 -8.31 -3.67
N GLY A 48 -4.26 -9.49 -3.09
CA GLY A 48 -3.72 -9.63 -1.75
C GLY A 48 -4.66 -9.11 -0.66
N GLY A 49 -4.13 -8.35 0.29
CA GLY A 49 -4.88 -7.91 1.47
C GLY A 49 -5.03 -9.02 2.52
N SER A 50 -5.60 -8.69 3.67
CA SER A 50 -6.06 -9.71 4.63
C SER A 50 -7.52 -10.09 4.37
N LYS A 51 -7.86 -11.34 4.71
CA LYS A 51 -9.25 -11.80 4.84
C LYS A 51 -9.97 -11.08 5.98
N GLU A 52 -11.23 -11.44 6.20
CA GLU A 52 -12.14 -10.76 7.14
C GLU A 52 -11.61 -10.66 8.57
N ASP A 53 -10.80 -11.63 9.00
CA ASP A 53 -10.16 -11.68 10.32
C ASP A 53 -8.97 -10.70 10.50
N ARG A 54 -8.62 -9.97 9.43
CA ARG A 54 -7.46 -9.07 9.32
C ARG A 54 -6.13 -9.75 9.68
N HIS A 55 -6.05 -11.07 9.57
CA HIS A 55 -4.87 -11.83 9.93
C HIS A 55 -4.43 -12.76 8.82
N GLU A 56 -5.34 -13.60 8.32
CA GLU A 56 -5.03 -14.52 7.24
C GLU A 56 -4.76 -13.73 5.93
N PRO A 57 -3.60 -13.93 5.29
CA PRO A 57 -3.27 -13.27 4.03
C PRO A 57 -4.12 -13.83 2.89
N GLY A 58 -4.78 -12.96 2.14
CA GLY A 58 -5.37 -13.30 0.85
C GLY A 58 -4.30 -13.40 -0.23
N LEU A 59 -4.40 -14.39 -1.11
CA LEU A 59 -3.53 -14.55 -2.28
C LEU A 59 -4.25 -14.21 -3.58
N GLU A 60 -5.56 -14.01 -3.50
CA GLU A 60 -6.42 -13.79 -4.65
C GLU A 60 -6.03 -12.50 -5.37
N HIS A 61 -6.10 -12.56 -6.69
CA HIS A 61 -5.93 -11.44 -7.60
C HIS A 61 -7.14 -11.45 -8.50
N TRP A 62 -7.84 -10.32 -8.55
CA TRP A 62 -9.00 -10.13 -9.40
C TRP A 62 -8.83 -8.91 -10.26
N SER A 63 -9.49 -8.90 -11.41
CA SER A 63 -9.56 -7.71 -12.25
C SER A 63 -10.96 -7.47 -12.81
N LEU A 64 -11.28 -6.20 -13.04
CA LEU A 64 -12.53 -5.76 -13.65
C LEU A 64 -12.22 -4.83 -14.81
N ALA A 65 -12.68 -5.13 -16.02
CA ALA A 65 -12.57 -4.21 -17.15
C ALA A 65 -13.37 -2.95 -16.86
N VAL A 66 -12.74 -1.79 -17.06
CA VAL A 66 -13.36 -0.49 -16.82
C VAL A 66 -13.08 0.46 -17.97
N LYS A 67 -14.07 1.28 -18.31
CA LYS A 67 -13.95 2.36 -19.29
C LYS A 67 -14.96 3.45 -18.97
N ASP A 68 -14.54 4.71 -19.07
CA ASP A 68 -15.39 5.90 -18.87
C ASP A 68 -16.19 5.83 -17.54
N GLY A 69 -15.52 5.44 -16.46
CA GLY A 69 -16.11 5.32 -15.12
C GLY A 69 -17.05 4.13 -14.92
N LYS A 70 -17.20 3.23 -15.91
CA LYS A 70 -18.12 2.09 -15.85
C LYS A 70 -17.39 0.76 -15.89
N ALA A 71 -17.94 -0.23 -15.22
CA ALA A 71 -17.56 -1.63 -15.42
C ALA A 71 -18.07 -2.14 -16.77
N LEU A 72 -17.23 -2.86 -17.50
CA LEU A 72 -17.61 -3.51 -18.76
C LEU A 72 -18.04 -4.97 -18.55
N GLU A 73 -17.89 -5.48 -17.33
CA GLU A 73 -18.20 -6.85 -16.92
C GLU A 73 -19.09 -6.80 -15.68
N LYS A 74 -19.94 -7.83 -15.51
CA LYS A 74 -20.85 -7.93 -14.35
C LYS A 74 -20.16 -8.47 -13.09
N GLU A 75 -19.05 -9.17 -13.28
CA GLU A 75 -18.33 -9.87 -12.21
C GLU A 75 -16.83 -9.65 -12.38
N TRP A 76 -16.11 -9.76 -11.27
CA TRP A 76 -14.66 -9.71 -11.28
C TRP A 76 -14.08 -11.00 -11.84
N ARG A 77 -13.11 -10.87 -12.74
CA ARG A 77 -12.34 -12.00 -13.27
C ARG A 77 -11.26 -12.42 -12.28
N SER A 78 -11.14 -13.71 -11.99
CA SER A 78 -9.98 -14.25 -11.28
C SER A 78 -8.74 -14.23 -12.19
N GLU A 79 -7.66 -13.69 -11.65
CA GLU A 79 -6.34 -13.64 -12.27
C GLU A 79 -5.38 -14.62 -11.59
N ILE A 80 -4.12 -14.64 -12.03
CA ILE A 80 -3.08 -15.45 -11.40
C ILE A 80 -2.80 -14.91 -9.98
N PRO A 81 -2.95 -15.76 -8.94
CA PRO A 81 -2.73 -15.38 -7.55
C PRO A 81 -1.35 -14.78 -7.31
N ILE A 82 -1.25 -13.87 -6.35
CA ILE A 82 0.03 -13.26 -6.00
C ILE A 82 0.91 -14.25 -5.21
N PRO A 83 2.24 -14.25 -5.40
CA PRO A 83 3.12 -15.18 -4.72
C PRO A 83 3.07 -15.07 -3.19
N ARG A 84 2.76 -13.88 -2.67
CA ARG A 84 2.65 -13.61 -1.24
C ARG A 84 1.57 -12.58 -0.93
N GLY A 85 0.68 -12.95 -0.01
CA GLY A 85 -0.51 -12.20 0.38
C GLY A 85 -0.34 -11.21 1.53
N GLY A 86 -1.45 -10.61 1.95
CA GLY A 86 -1.52 -9.75 3.13
C GLY A 86 -1.59 -8.24 2.81
N PRO A 87 -1.84 -7.40 3.83
CA PRO A 87 -2.24 -6.02 3.65
C PRO A 87 -1.08 -5.04 3.50
N HIS A 88 -1.44 -3.78 3.21
CA HIS A 88 -0.55 -2.62 3.32
C HIS A 88 0.66 -2.63 2.37
N ARG A 89 0.46 -3.21 1.18
CA ARG A 89 1.45 -3.33 0.09
C ARG A 89 1.38 -2.13 -0.86
N ALA A 90 2.50 -1.76 -1.46
CA ALA A 90 2.48 -0.87 -2.62
C ALA A 90 2.14 -1.70 -3.88
N CYS A 91 1.37 -1.08 -4.79
CA CYS A 91 0.98 -1.67 -6.06
C CYS A 91 1.19 -0.65 -7.18
N VAL A 92 2.15 -0.92 -8.07
CA VAL A 92 2.63 0.07 -9.02
C VAL A 92 2.59 -0.49 -10.44
N VAL A 93 2.13 0.30 -11.39
CA VAL A 93 2.37 0.01 -12.81
C VAL A 93 3.55 0.83 -13.28
N ALA A 94 4.56 0.16 -13.83
CA ALA A 94 5.73 0.79 -14.44
C ALA A 94 6.17 -0.04 -15.65
N ASN A 95 6.52 0.63 -16.75
CA ASN A 95 6.92 -0.01 -18.02
C ASN A 95 5.94 -1.10 -18.49
N ASP A 96 4.64 -0.83 -18.37
CA ASP A 96 3.55 -1.77 -18.67
C ASP A 96 3.63 -3.12 -17.91
N LYS A 97 4.24 -3.10 -16.72
CA LYS A 97 4.27 -4.24 -15.79
C LYS A 97 3.66 -3.83 -14.45
N LEU A 98 3.07 -4.80 -13.76
CA LEU A 98 2.44 -4.58 -12.46
C LEU A 98 3.36 -5.11 -11.35
N LEU A 99 3.77 -4.24 -10.44
CA LEU A 99 4.62 -4.56 -9.31
C LEU A 99 3.84 -4.56 -8.00
N VAL A 100 4.11 -5.53 -7.15
CA VAL A 100 3.61 -5.62 -5.77
C VAL A 100 4.82 -5.67 -4.83
N ILE A 101 4.87 -4.71 -3.91
CA ILE A 101 6.09 -4.41 -3.15
C ILE A 101 5.77 -4.40 -1.65
N GLY A 102 6.59 -5.11 -0.87
CA GLY A 102 6.58 -5.06 0.58
C GLY A 102 5.29 -5.59 1.21
N GLY A 103 4.73 -4.80 2.13
CA GLY A 103 3.53 -5.13 2.90
C GLY A 103 3.80 -6.02 4.09
N GLN A 104 2.72 -6.54 4.68
CA GLN A 104 2.81 -7.38 5.86
C GLN A 104 1.88 -8.59 5.80
N GLU A 105 2.05 -9.50 6.75
CA GLU A 105 1.10 -10.53 7.14
C GLU A 105 0.63 -10.25 8.57
N GLY A 106 -0.64 -10.49 8.84
CA GLY A 106 -1.25 -10.11 10.10
C GLY A 106 -1.50 -8.61 10.20
N ASP A 107 -2.51 -8.24 10.99
CA ASP A 107 -2.71 -6.87 11.47
C ASP A 107 -3.49 -6.95 12.79
N PHE A 108 -3.59 -5.82 13.48
CA PHE A 108 -4.34 -5.72 14.71
C PHE A 108 -5.85 -5.84 14.44
N MET A 109 -6.52 -6.73 15.17
CA MET A 109 -7.97 -6.81 15.10
C MET A 109 -8.61 -5.63 15.83
N ALA A 110 -9.59 -4.99 15.21
CA ALA A 110 -10.42 -4.01 15.90
C ALA A 110 -11.08 -4.67 17.13
N LYS A 111 -11.03 -4.02 18.30
CA LYS A 111 -11.80 -4.45 19.46
C LYS A 111 -13.28 -4.10 19.20
N PRO A 112 -14.19 -5.08 19.16
CA PRO A 112 -15.61 -4.81 18.96
C PRO A 112 -16.11 -3.77 19.98
N GLY A 113 -16.84 -2.75 19.50
CA GLY A 113 -17.41 -1.70 20.36
C GLY A 113 -16.42 -0.72 20.97
N SER A 114 -15.13 -0.71 20.58
CA SER A 114 -14.17 0.24 21.14
C SER A 114 -14.51 1.69 20.74
N PRO A 115 -14.75 2.61 21.69
CA PRO A 115 -15.17 3.98 21.39
C PRO A 115 -14.05 4.83 20.75
N ILE A 116 -12.81 4.34 20.79
CA ILE A 116 -11.64 5.00 20.22
C ILE A 116 -10.89 4.08 19.25
N PHE A 117 -11.55 3.04 18.73
CA PHE A 117 -11.01 2.15 17.71
C PHE A 117 -9.71 1.44 18.14
N LYS A 118 -9.62 1.02 19.41
CA LYS A 118 -8.47 0.22 19.88
C LYS A 118 -8.45 -1.10 19.13
N CYS A 119 -7.25 -1.56 18.79
CA CYS A 119 -7.05 -2.91 18.26
C CYS A 119 -6.34 -3.84 19.26
N VAL A 120 -6.54 -5.14 19.12
CA VAL A 120 -5.82 -6.20 19.84
C VAL A 120 -4.54 -6.51 19.08
N ARG A 121 -3.41 -6.55 19.79
CA ARG A 121 -2.12 -6.87 19.17
C ARG A 121 -2.06 -8.32 18.71
N ARG A 122 -1.56 -8.53 17.49
CA ARG A 122 -1.22 -9.85 16.93
C ARG A 122 0.22 -9.82 16.41
N SER A 123 0.75 -11.00 16.10
CA SER A 123 2.01 -11.11 15.37
C SER A 123 1.81 -10.50 13.99
N GLU A 124 2.81 -9.74 13.56
CA GLU A 124 2.87 -9.16 12.22
C GLU A 124 4.24 -9.51 11.67
N VAL A 125 4.30 -9.91 10.40
CA VAL A 125 5.56 -10.11 9.66
C VAL A 125 5.59 -9.08 8.55
N VAL A 126 6.65 -8.28 8.47
CA VAL A 126 6.82 -7.28 7.40
C VAL A 126 7.72 -7.88 6.32
N TYR A 127 7.43 -7.58 5.06
CA TYR A 127 8.14 -8.16 3.92
C TYR A 127 8.94 -7.10 3.16
N SER A 128 10.06 -7.53 2.58
CA SER A 128 10.85 -6.75 1.62
C SER A 128 10.68 -7.21 0.18
N ASN A 129 9.95 -8.31 -0.06
CA ASN A 129 9.82 -8.91 -1.39
C ASN A 129 9.20 -7.95 -2.40
N VAL A 130 9.65 -8.08 -3.64
CA VAL A 130 9.17 -7.32 -4.79
C VAL A 130 8.78 -8.34 -5.85
N TYR A 131 7.52 -8.34 -6.25
CA TYR A 131 7.03 -9.21 -7.31
C TYR A 131 6.57 -8.37 -8.49
N MET A 132 6.86 -8.84 -9.70
CA MET A 132 6.47 -8.20 -10.94
C MET A 132 5.68 -9.20 -11.78
N LEU A 133 4.46 -8.84 -12.16
CA LEU A 133 3.67 -9.55 -13.15
C LEU A 133 4.02 -8.98 -14.53
N ASP A 134 4.53 -9.85 -15.40
CA ASP A 134 4.91 -9.47 -16.75
C ASP A 134 3.76 -9.62 -17.76
N ASP A 135 4.09 -9.36 -19.02
CA ASP A 135 3.20 -9.42 -20.18
C ASP A 135 2.72 -10.84 -20.50
N GLY A 136 3.51 -11.86 -20.14
CA GLY A 136 3.13 -13.27 -20.18
C GLY A 136 2.29 -13.70 -18.99
N MET A 137 1.82 -12.76 -18.18
CA MET A 137 1.06 -13.00 -16.95
C MET A 137 1.81 -13.90 -15.96
N THR A 138 3.14 -13.81 -15.91
CA THR A 138 3.95 -14.60 -14.99
C THR A 138 4.51 -13.71 -13.88
N TRP A 139 4.31 -14.12 -12.62
CA TRP A 139 4.95 -13.47 -11.48
C TRP A 139 6.43 -13.82 -11.42
N LYS A 140 7.27 -12.79 -11.34
CA LYS A 140 8.72 -12.89 -11.14
C LYS A 140 9.10 -12.16 -9.86
N GLU A 141 9.97 -12.75 -9.06
CA GLU A 141 10.59 -12.06 -7.94
C GLU A 141 11.72 -11.18 -8.44
N LEU A 142 11.74 -9.93 -7.97
CA LEU A 142 12.79 -8.95 -8.24
C LEU A 142 13.64 -8.74 -6.97
N PRO A 143 14.79 -8.05 -7.06
CA PRO A 143 15.60 -7.75 -5.90
C PRO A 143 14.78 -7.09 -4.77
N PRO A 144 14.92 -7.58 -3.52
CA PRO A 144 14.10 -7.12 -2.41
C PRO A 144 14.47 -5.70 -1.98
N MET A 145 13.53 -5.00 -1.34
CA MET A 145 13.82 -3.71 -0.70
C MET A 145 14.97 -3.84 0.31
N PRO A 146 15.78 -2.78 0.52
CA PRO A 146 16.88 -2.80 1.49
C PRO A 146 16.46 -3.09 2.93
N LYS A 147 15.16 -2.92 3.21
CA LYS A 147 14.53 -3.18 4.50
C LYS A 147 13.09 -3.64 4.28
N PRO A 148 12.55 -4.56 5.10
CA PRO A 148 11.12 -4.86 5.07
C PRO A 148 10.28 -3.61 5.35
N ASP A 149 9.22 -3.42 4.56
CA ASP A 149 8.40 -2.22 4.66
C ASP A 149 6.92 -2.47 4.36
N SER A 150 6.03 -1.91 5.19
CA SER A 150 4.57 -1.94 5.04
C SER A 150 3.96 -0.56 5.27
N HIS A 151 2.64 -0.43 5.05
CA HIS A 151 1.91 0.84 5.12
C HIS A 151 2.43 1.87 4.10
N ILE A 152 2.73 1.35 2.91
CA ILE A 152 3.30 2.07 1.77
C ILE A 152 2.35 2.10 0.56
N GLU A 153 1.04 1.88 0.76
CA GLU A 153 0.05 1.71 -0.32
C GLU A 153 0.02 2.87 -1.32
N PHE A 154 0.21 4.09 -0.81
CA PHE A 154 0.25 5.34 -1.57
C PHE A 154 1.52 6.16 -1.28
N ALA A 155 2.54 5.50 -0.72
CA ALA A 155 3.77 6.14 -0.28
C ALA A 155 4.86 6.11 -1.37
N TRP A 156 4.47 6.16 -2.64
CA TRP A 156 5.36 5.96 -3.77
C TRP A 156 5.01 6.82 -4.98
N VAL A 157 6.00 7.04 -5.87
CA VAL A 157 5.83 7.67 -7.19
C VAL A 157 6.78 7.04 -8.23
N ASN A 158 6.38 7.06 -9.50
CA ASN A 158 7.25 6.77 -10.64
C ASN A 158 7.88 8.05 -11.17
N VAL A 159 9.22 8.13 -11.22
CA VAL A 159 9.94 9.28 -11.78
C VAL A 159 11.20 8.78 -12.49
N ASN A 160 11.44 9.22 -13.73
CA ASN A 160 12.64 8.88 -14.53
C ASN A 160 13.02 7.39 -14.48
N ASN A 161 12.05 6.54 -14.82
CA ASN A 161 12.20 5.08 -14.80
C ASN A 161 12.67 4.51 -13.44
N SER A 162 12.30 5.18 -12.35
CA SER A 162 12.61 4.76 -10.99
C SER A 162 11.35 4.83 -10.13
N LEU A 163 11.21 3.85 -9.23
CA LEU A 163 10.22 3.87 -8.17
C LEU A 163 10.83 4.54 -6.95
N ILE A 164 10.18 5.58 -6.44
CA ILE A 164 10.56 6.21 -5.18
C ILE A 164 9.54 5.83 -4.13
N ILE A 165 9.99 5.26 -3.01
CA ILE A 165 9.15 4.91 -1.85
C ILE A 165 9.65 5.69 -0.65
N ALA A 166 8.76 6.27 0.14
CA ALA A 166 9.13 7.06 1.31
C ALA A 166 8.34 6.64 2.55
N GLY A 167 9.03 6.54 3.68
CA GLY A 167 8.40 6.17 4.95
C GLY A 167 7.84 4.74 4.92
N GLY A 168 6.93 4.45 5.84
CA GLY A 168 6.37 3.12 6.06
C GLY A 168 6.64 2.59 7.47
N THR A 169 6.50 1.27 7.62
CA THR A 169 6.65 0.54 8.90
C THR A 169 7.47 -0.71 8.66
N THR A 170 8.43 -0.95 9.54
CA THR A 170 9.33 -2.09 9.44
C THR A 170 9.21 -3.01 10.66
N ASP A 171 10.10 -4.01 10.73
CA ASP A 171 10.17 -4.96 11.83
C ASP A 171 10.14 -4.28 13.19
N LYS A 172 9.42 -4.91 14.11
CA LYS A 172 9.31 -4.43 15.49
C LYS A 172 10.69 -4.47 16.15
N HIS A 173 10.91 -3.52 17.06
CA HIS A 173 12.13 -3.48 17.85
C HIS A 173 12.33 -4.84 18.56
N PRO A 174 13.50 -5.49 18.42
CA PRO A 174 13.68 -6.89 18.80
C PRO A 174 13.41 -7.16 20.29
N ILE A 175 13.76 -6.20 21.15
CA ILE A 175 13.55 -6.27 22.61
C ILE A 175 12.18 -5.72 23.02
N THR A 176 11.91 -4.42 22.78
CA THR A 176 10.69 -3.76 23.27
C THR A 176 9.41 -4.16 22.54
N LYS A 177 9.52 -4.86 21.41
CA LYS A 177 8.42 -5.23 20.51
C LYS A 177 7.57 -4.04 20.04
N LYS A 178 8.11 -2.81 20.16
CA LYS A 178 7.47 -1.60 19.64
C LYS A 178 7.56 -1.57 18.12
N MET A 179 6.50 -1.08 17.48
CA MET A 179 6.49 -0.75 16.05
C MET A 179 7.61 0.25 15.75
N VAL A 180 8.31 0.03 14.65
CA VAL A 180 9.38 0.91 14.15
C VAL A 180 8.93 1.49 12.83
N LEU A 181 8.96 2.81 12.72
CA LEU A 181 8.63 3.51 11.48
C LEU A 181 9.87 3.66 10.59
N VAL A 182 9.64 3.82 9.29
CA VAL A 182 10.70 4.05 8.30
C VAL A 182 10.82 5.55 8.05
N GLY A 183 12.06 6.01 7.86
CA GLY A 183 12.35 7.40 7.52
C GLY A 183 13.21 7.52 6.27
N GLU A 184 13.72 6.41 5.76
CA GLU A 184 14.45 6.36 4.50
C GLU A 184 13.52 6.68 3.31
N VAL A 185 14.12 7.26 2.27
CA VAL A 185 13.54 7.38 0.93
C VAL A 185 14.32 6.42 0.04
N PHE A 186 13.63 5.38 -0.42
CA PHE A 186 14.19 4.33 -1.28
C PHE A 186 13.96 4.67 -2.74
N ARG A 187 14.96 4.40 -3.59
CA ARG A 187 14.85 4.37 -5.04
C ARG A 187 15.05 2.93 -5.51
N PHE A 188 14.15 2.42 -6.34
CA PHE A 188 14.39 1.25 -7.18
C PHE A 188 14.55 1.71 -8.62
N ASN A 189 15.73 1.50 -9.19
CA ASN A 189 15.98 1.80 -10.60
C ASN A 189 15.43 0.64 -11.45
N LEU A 190 14.50 0.92 -12.36
CA LEU A 190 13.86 -0.14 -13.17
C LEU A 190 14.73 -0.62 -14.34
N ASP A 191 15.78 0.10 -14.71
CA ASP A 191 16.77 -0.34 -15.71
C ASP A 191 17.77 -1.34 -15.11
N THR A 192 18.30 -1.02 -13.92
CA THR A 192 19.33 -1.85 -13.27
C THR A 192 18.77 -2.87 -12.28
N LEU A 193 17.51 -2.70 -11.87
CA LEU A 193 16.85 -3.46 -10.80
C LEU A 193 17.57 -3.34 -9.45
N GLU A 194 18.19 -2.18 -9.20
CA GLU A 194 18.93 -1.94 -7.97
C GLU A 194 18.19 -0.98 -7.03
N TRP A 195 18.27 -1.29 -5.74
CA TRP A 195 17.79 -0.42 -4.69
C TRP A 195 18.89 0.48 -4.16
N SER A 196 18.54 1.74 -3.85
CA SER A 196 19.40 2.67 -3.13
C SER A 196 18.59 3.51 -2.14
N VAL A 197 19.26 3.98 -1.07
CA VAL A 197 18.69 4.99 -0.17
C VAL A 197 19.14 6.35 -0.67
N ILE A 198 18.21 7.16 -1.17
CA ILE A 198 18.50 8.47 -1.79
C ILE A 198 18.28 9.65 -0.84
N GLY A 199 17.79 9.38 0.38
CA GLY A 199 17.57 10.42 1.37
C GLY A 199 16.86 9.89 2.61
N ARG A 200 16.61 10.80 3.55
CA ARG A 200 15.81 10.52 4.75
C ARG A 200 14.84 11.68 4.98
N LEU A 201 13.62 11.34 5.37
CA LEU A 201 12.62 12.27 5.86
C LEU A 201 13.08 12.90 7.19
N PRO A 202 12.58 14.09 7.55
CA PRO A 202 12.92 14.75 8.82
C PRO A 202 12.57 13.93 10.08
N PHE A 203 11.68 12.97 9.95
CA PHE A 203 11.30 12.00 10.96
C PHE A 203 10.73 10.74 10.31
N ARG A 204 10.66 9.65 11.08
CA ARG A 204 10.08 8.39 10.63
C ARG A 204 8.55 8.48 10.65
N ILE A 205 7.90 7.95 9.62
CA ILE A 205 6.46 8.13 9.38
C ILE A 205 5.89 6.95 8.60
N LYS A 206 4.62 6.59 8.83
CA LYS A 206 3.87 5.62 7.99
C LYS A 206 2.58 6.21 7.42
N THR A 207 1.96 5.48 6.48
CA THR A 207 0.67 5.83 5.84
C THR A 207 0.68 7.25 5.29
N MET A 208 1.81 7.64 4.71
CA MET A 208 1.97 8.94 4.09
C MET A 208 1.54 8.90 2.64
N LEU A 209 1.25 10.08 2.07
CA LEU A 209 1.00 10.26 0.65
C LEU A 209 2.20 10.93 0.02
N VAL A 210 2.62 10.41 -1.14
CA VAL A 210 3.72 10.97 -1.93
C VAL A 210 3.16 11.52 -3.24
N GLY A 211 3.66 12.68 -3.66
CA GLY A 211 3.36 13.26 -4.97
C GLY A 211 4.63 13.79 -5.62
N TYR A 212 4.66 13.84 -6.94
CA TYR A 212 5.78 14.41 -7.69
C TYR A 212 5.26 15.44 -8.69
N TRP A 213 5.89 16.61 -8.72
CA TRP A 213 5.57 17.66 -9.67
C TRP A 213 6.78 18.57 -9.90
N ASP A 214 7.14 18.78 -11.16
CA ASP A 214 8.16 19.75 -11.60
C ASP A 214 9.51 19.61 -10.88
N GLY A 215 10.04 18.37 -10.78
CA GLY A 215 11.31 18.10 -10.09
C GLY A 215 11.21 18.06 -8.56
N TRP A 216 10.05 18.29 -7.98
CA TRP A 216 9.84 18.27 -6.54
C TRP A 216 9.07 17.03 -6.10
N LEU A 217 9.60 16.37 -5.08
CA LEU A 217 8.94 15.28 -4.38
C LEU A 217 8.25 15.85 -3.14
N TYR A 218 6.95 15.60 -3.04
CA TYR A 218 6.07 16.07 -1.97
C TYR A 218 5.65 14.90 -1.08
N PHE A 219 5.53 15.19 0.20
CA PHE A 219 5.22 14.24 1.25
C PHE A 219 4.21 14.86 2.20
N THR A 220 3.08 14.22 2.47
CA THR A 220 2.06 14.78 3.36
C THR A 220 1.31 13.72 4.15
N SER A 221 0.65 14.16 5.23
CA SER A 221 -0.14 13.33 6.14
C SER A 221 0.69 12.23 6.82
N GLY A 222 0.04 11.24 7.39
CA GLY A 222 0.67 10.06 7.99
C GLY A 222 0.90 10.18 9.50
N GLN A 223 1.34 9.06 10.09
CA GLN A 223 1.58 8.94 11.52
C GLN A 223 3.08 8.95 11.81
N ARG A 224 3.60 10.04 12.37
CA ARG A 224 5.03 10.17 12.74
C ARG A 224 5.38 9.37 13.99
N ASP A 225 6.67 9.17 14.22
CA ASP A 225 7.16 8.60 15.48
C ASP A 225 7.17 9.60 16.65
N LYS A 226 7.48 9.09 17.85
CA LYS A 226 7.62 9.88 19.08
C LYS A 226 8.93 10.66 19.14
N GLY A 227 9.96 10.21 18.42
CA GLY A 227 11.20 10.94 18.19
C GLY A 227 12.39 10.00 17.96
N PRO A 228 13.61 10.55 17.84
CA PRO A 228 14.80 9.78 17.46
C PRO A 228 15.06 8.54 18.34
N LYS A 229 14.80 8.67 19.65
CA LYS A 229 14.99 7.61 20.66
C LYS A 229 13.78 6.67 20.85
N ASP A 230 12.62 7.00 20.30
CA ASP A 230 11.42 6.16 20.37
C ASP A 230 10.72 6.13 19.00
N PRO A 231 10.97 5.08 18.19
CA PRO A 231 10.44 4.98 16.84
C PRO A 231 8.94 4.61 16.81
N SER A 232 8.27 4.50 17.95
CA SER A 232 6.85 4.16 18.00
C SER A 232 5.96 5.31 17.50
N PRO A 233 4.80 5.02 16.88
CA PRO A 233 3.92 6.05 16.34
C PRO A 233 3.36 7.04 17.39
N LYS A 234 3.10 8.28 16.95
CA LYS A 234 2.52 9.42 17.70
C LYS A 234 1.24 9.91 16.99
N LYS A 235 0.93 11.21 17.07
CA LYS A 235 -0.21 11.85 16.43
C LYS A 235 0.00 11.90 14.92
N VAL A 236 -1.10 11.83 14.17
CA VAL A 236 -1.13 12.13 12.74
C VAL A 236 -0.63 13.55 12.54
N VAL A 237 0.19 13.76 11.50
CA VAL A 237 0.74 15.08 11.16
C VAL A 237 -0.11 15.75 10.10
N GLY A 238 -0.32 17.06 10.22
CA GLY A 238 -0.97 17.90 9.22
C GLY A 238 0.00 18.74 8.39
N CYS A 239 1.30 18.42 8.43
CA CYS A 239 2.32 19.15 7.69
C CYS A 239 2.68 18.44 6.37
N MET A 240 3.09 19.26 5.40
CA MET A 240 3.64 18.83 4.12
C MET A 240 5.14 19.16 4.07
N PHE A 241 5.93 18.25 3.52
CA PHE A 241 7.35 18.45 3.23
C PHE A 241 7.57 18.28 1.74
N ARG A 242 8.62 18.92 1.22
CA ARG A 242 9.08 18.67 -0.14
C ARG A 242 10.60 18.76 -0.23
N THR A 243 11.16 18.06 -1.21
CA THR A 243 12.58 18.17 -1.57
C THR A 243 12.72 18.16 -3.08
N LYS A 244 13.77 18.80 -3.60
CA LYS A 244 14.14 18.65 -5.00
C LYS A 244 14.68 17.24 -5.22
N LEU A 245 14.19 16.56 -6.24
CA LEU A 245 14.54 15.18 -6.56
C LEU A 245 15.51 15.18 -7.75
N HIS A 246 16.72 14.69 -7.51
CA HIS A 246 17.78 14.56 -8.51
C HIS A 246 18.01 13.06 -8.74
N LEU A 247 17.70 12.55 -9.94
CA LEU A 247 17.72 11.13 -10.28
C LEU A 247 18.52 10.83 -11.54
#